data_AF-A0A1J5RBV1-F1
#
_entry.id   AF-A0A1J5RBV1-F1
#
_cell.length_a   1.000
_cell.length_b   1.000
_cell.length_c   1.000
_cell.angle_alpha   90.00
_cell.angle_beta   90.00
_cell.angle_gamma   90.00
#
_symmetry.space_group_name_H-M   'P 1'
#
loop_
_entity.id
_entity.type
_entity.pdbx_description
1 polymer ?
#
loop_
_entity_poly.entity_id
_entity_poly.type
_entity_poly.pdbx_seq_one_letter_code
_entity_poly.pdbx_strand_id
1 'polypeptide(L)'
;MPAPGPLSQRFVIWLLIFLPVASAAGILLWRITWKNARRRYPLQDCILRPPGESTRQRLESESERFANIVLYMTLLPALLYATALAGGFGPWIPSVVSCVGAVVGSIALWRCHDRLSSFGLGYAGERAVADHLQPLERAGYRVFHDVPVASFNIDHVVVGPTGLFAIETKTRRTPAGSPETRRRTVEFDGQLIHYPGSSDRYGIDQAIRNRDALRALLHERLAAELPVSGILALPGWFVVEKGLAEVRVMSPQMIPALITTASPALPREFLPRVVTLLSDLCSMSLEPPKAD
;
A
#
# COMPACT_ATOMS: atom_id res chain seq x y z
N MET A 1 -49.49 -30.16 22.67
CA MET A 1 -49.45 -29.18 21.57
C MET A 1 -49.21 -29.93 20.28
N PRO A 2 -50.06 -29.80 19.24
CA PRO A 2 -49.86 -30.48 17.96
C PRO A 2 -48.55 -29.97 17.32
N ALA A 3 -47.77 -30.89 16.75
CA ALA A 3 -46.56 -30.54 16.03
C ALA A 3 -46.93 -29.63 14.83
N PRO A 4 -46.17 -28.55 14.59
CA PRO A 4 -46.41 -27.67 13.45
C PRO A 4 -46.43 -28.48 12.14
N GLY A 5 -47.47 -28.28 11.32
CA GLY A 5 -47.60 -28.98 10.04
C GLY A 5 -46.41 -28.72 9.10
N PRO A 6 -46.13 -29.61 8.14
CA PRO A 6 -44.92 -29.55 7.29
C PRO A 6 -44.75 -28.24 6.52
N LEU A 7 -45.84 -27.54 6.20
CA LEU A 7 -45.83 -26.21 5.57
C LEU A 7 -45.31 -25.12 6.53
N SER A 8 -45.69 -25.17 7.80
CA SER A 8 -45.22 -24.21 8.81
C SER A 8 -43.75 -24.41 9.20
N GLN A 9 -43.25 -25.66 9.19
CA GLN A 9 -41.81 -25.93 9.36
C GLN A 9 -40.97 -25.39 8.21
N ARG A 10 -41.42 -25.58 6.95
CA ARG A 10 -40.74 -25.02 5.78
C ARG A 10 -40.69 -23.49 5.85
N PHE A 11 -41.81 -22.85 6.18
CA PHE A 11 -41.87 -21.39 6.34
C PHE A 11 -40.90 -20.84 7.38
N VAL A 12 -40.78 -21.51 8.54
CA VAL A 12 -39.81 -21.12 9.59
C VAL A 12 -38.37 -21.25 9.11
N ILE A 13 -38.04 -22.32 8.36
CA ILE A 13 -36.70 -22.51 7.77
C ILE A 13 -36.39 -21.40 6.75
N TRP A 14 -37.34 -21.06 5.89
CA TRP A 14 -37.21 -19.95 4.94
C TRP A 14 -36.96 -18.62 5.64
N LEU A 15 -37.72 -18.32 6.70
CA LEU A 15 -37.55 -17.11 7.48
C LEU A 15 -36.16 -17.04 8.12
N LEU A 16 -35.67 -18.14 8.69
CA LEU A 16 -34.35 -18.20 9.34
C LEU A 16 -33.18 -18.05 8.35
N ILE A 17 -33.34 -18.46 7.09
CA ILE A 17 -32.28 -18.36 6.07
C ILE A 17 -32.31 -16.98 5.39
N PHE A 18 -33.49 -16.49 5.02
CA PHE A 18 -33.61 -15.28 4.19
C PHE A 18 -33.62 -13.98 4.98
N LEU A 19 -34.16 -13.98 6.21
CA LEU A 19 -34.23 -12.76 7.01
C LEU A 19 -32.83 -12.20 7.35
N PRO A 20 -31.82 -13.02 7.73
CA PRO A 20 -30.46 -12.53 7.97
C PRO A 20 -29.77 -12.04 6.69
N VAL A 21 -29.97 -12.73 5.57
CA VAL A 21 -29.37 -12.36 4.27
C VAL A 21 -29.99 -11.07 3.74
N ALA A 22 -31.31 -10.93 3.80
CA ALA A 22 -32.03 -9.75 3.35
C ALA A 22 -31.75 -8.54 4.25
N SER A 23 -31.64 -8.74 5.57
CA SER A 23 -31.24 -7.67 6.49
C SER A 23 -29.78 -7.25 6.29
N ALA A 24 -28.85 -8.18 6.10
CA ALA A 24 -27.46 -7.86 5.80
C ALA A 24 -27.32 -7.12 4.45
N ALA A 25 -28.00 -7.58 3.41
CA ALA A 25 -28.04 -6.91 2.11
C ALA A 25 -28.70 -5.53 2.20
N GLY A 26 -29.81 -5.41 2.95
CA GLY A 26 -30.50 -4.14 3.20
C GLY A 26 -29.64 -3.14 3.96
N ILE A 27 -28.90 -3.59 4.98
CA ILE A 27 -27.94 -2.76 5.73
C ILE A 27 -26.78 -2.34 4.83
N LEU A 28 -26.27 -3.23 3.98
CA LEU A 28 -25.18 -2.91 3.05
C LEU A 28 -25.62 -1.89 2.01
N LEU A 29 -26.78 -2.12 1.37
CA LEU A 29 -27.38 -1.20 0.40
C LEU A 29 -27.72 0.14 1.06
N TRP A 30 -28.30 0.14 2.25
CA TRP A 30 -28.54 1.36 3.01
C TRP A 30 -27.24 2.08 3.32
N ARG A 31 -26.20 1.38 3.76
CA ARG A 31 -24.89 1.98 4.06
C ARG A 31 -24.23 2.57 2.81
N ILE A 32 -24.32 1.91 1.65
CA ILE A 32 -23.79 2.40 0.38
C ILE A 32 -24.57 3.63 -0.10
N THR A 33 -25.89 3.51 -0.18
CA THR A 33 -26.77 4.60 -0.64
C THR A 33 -26.75 5.80 0.31
N TRP A 34 -26.69 5.58 1.62
CA TRP A 34 -26.65 6.63 2.63
C TRP A 34 -25.27 7.31 2.73
N LYS A 35 -24.17 6.56 2.51
CA LYS A 35 -22.84 7.17 2.32
C LYS A 35 -22.83 8.10 1.11
N ASN A 36 -23.41 7.68 -0.02
CA ASN A 36 -23.39 8.44 -1.26
C ASN A 36 -24.36 9.62 -1.26
N ALA A 37 -25.50 9.54 -0.56
CA ALA A 37 -26.55 10.54 -0.66
C ALA A 37 -26.38 11.78 0.25
N ARG A 38 -25.52 11.76 1.28
CA ARG A 38 -25.59 12.80 2.34
C ARG A 38 -24.28 13.31 2.94
N ARG A 39 -23.12 13.12 2.34
CA ARG A 39 -21.85 13.58 2.96
C ARG A 39 -20.94 14.28 1.97
N ARG A 40 -20.97 15.62 1.99
CA ARG A 40 -19.82 16.44 1.58
C ARG A 40 -18.93 16.58 2.82
N TYR A 41 -17.65 16.23 2.70
CA TYR A 41 -16.71 16.49 3.78
C TYR A 41 -16.56 18.01 3.94
N PRO A 42 -16.49 18.53 5.18
CA PRO A 42 -16.29 19.97 5.40
C PRO A 42 -14.86 20.44 5.07
N LEU A 43 -13.94 19.50 4.79
CA LEU A 43 -12.55 19.76 4.47
C LEU A 43 -12.44 20.00 2.96
N GLN A 44 -12.39 21.27 2.56
CA GLN A 44 -12.15 21.70 1.17
C GLN A 44 -10.65 21.87 0.88
N ASP A 45 -9.81 21.76 1.90
CA ASP A 45 -8.38 21.95 1.78
C ASP A 45 -7.71 20.75 1.10
N CYS A 46 -6.75 21.04 0.23
CA CYS A 46 -5.84 20.04 -0.29
C CYS A 46 -4.82 19.67 0.79
N ILE A 47 -4.68 18.38 1.07
CA ILE A 47 -3.63 17.86 1.96
C ILE A 47 -2.52 17.22 1.13
N LEU A 48 -1.30 17.21 1.67
CA LEU A 48 -0.21 16.46 1.04
C LEU A 48 -0.40 14.96 1.29
N ARG A 49 0.00 14.16 0.30
CA ARG A 49 0.06 12.69 0.42
C ARG A 49 0.86 12.26 1.67
N PRO A 50 0.27 11.45 2.56
CA PRO A 50 1.01 10.87 3.67
C PRO A 50 1.99 9.78 3.18
N PRO A 51 2.98 9.40 4.01
CA PRO A 51 3.87 8.28 3.69
C PRO A 51 3.08 6.98 3.52
N GLY A 52 3.34 6.28 2.42
CA GLY A 52 2.66 5.03 2.08
C GLY A 52 1.21 5.17 1.65
N GLU A 53 0.78 6.32 1.14
CA GLU A 53 -0.61 6.51 0.70
C GLU A 53 -1.04 5.51 -0.38
N SER A 54 -0.25 5.34 -1.45
CA SER A 54 -0.54 4.33 -2.48
C SER A 54 -0.51 2.90 -1.93
N THR A 55 0.42 2.58 -1.03
CA THR A 55 0.48 1.27 -0.36
C THR A 55 -0.73 1.05 0.57
N ARG A 56 -1.21 2.10 1.25
CA ARG A 56 -2.43 2.09 2.07
C ARG A 56 -3.66 1.81 1.21
N GLN A 57 -3.81 2.49 0.07
CA GLN A 57 -4.91 2.26 -0.87
C GLN A 57 -4.90 0.81 -1.40
N ARG A 58 -3.72 0.26 -1.71
CA ARG A 58 -3.57 -1.16 -2.08
C ARG A 58 -4.00 -2.09 -0.95
N LEU A 59 -3.59 -1.81 0.29
CA LEU A 59 -3.97 -2.58 1.47
C LEU A 59 -5.50 -2.57 1.67
N GLU A 60 -6.15 -1.42 1.53
CA GLU A 60 -7.61 -1.27 1.61
C GLU A 60 -8.30 -2.06 0.49
N SER A 61 -7.84 -1.94 -0.75
CA SER A 61 -8.43 -2.68 -1.88
C SER A 61 -8.32 -4.20 -1.73
N GLU A 62 -7.20 -4.71 -1.21
CA GLU A 62 -7.04 -6.14 -0.93
C GLU A 62 -7.85 -6.55 0.30
N SER A 63 -8.05 -5.67 1.28
CA SER A 63 -8.92 -5.92 2.44
C SER A 63 -10.39 -6.03 2.03
N GLU A 64 -10.85 -5.14 1.16
CA GLU A 64 -12.19 -5.21 0.55
C GLU A 64 -12.34 -6.48 -0.28
N ARG A 65 -11.33 -6.85 -1.06
CA ARG A 65 -11.31 -8.11 -1.81
C ARG A 65 -11.41 -9.32 -0.89
N PHE A 66 -10.67 -9.34 0.22
CA PHE A 66 -10.74 -10.39 1.23
C PHE A 66 -12.17 -10.53 1.78
N ALA A 67 -12.77 -9.41 2.20
CA ALA A 67 -14.13 -9.37 2.72
C ALA A 67 -15.16 -9.87 1.67
N ASN A 68 -15.01 -9.46 0.41
CA ASN A 68 -15.86 -9.90 -0.68
C ASN A 68 -15.76 -11.41 -0.93
N ILE A 69 -14.55 -12.00 -0.88
CA ILE A 69 -14.40 -13.45 -1.02
C ILE A 69 -15.13 -14.19 0.11
N VAL A 70 -14.97 -13.77 1.36
CA VAL A 70 -15.68 -14.36 2.51
C VAL A 70 -17.20 -14.21 2.35
N LEU A 71 -17.65 -13.05 1.89
CA LEU A 71 -19.06 -12.79 1.63
C LEU A 71 -19.63 -13.72 0.55
N TYR A 72 -18.93 -13.90 -0.58
CA TYR A 72 -19.38 -14.81 -1.63
C TYR A 72 -19.35 -16.28 -1.18
N MET A 73 -18.33 -16.69 -0.43
CA MET A 73 -18.24 -18.04 0.14
C MET A 73 -19.37 -18.35 1.13
N THR A 74 -20.01 -17.35 1.71
CA THR A 74 -21.10 -17.53 2.68
C THR A 74 -22.47 -17.36 2.02
N LEU A 75 -22.68 -16.28 1.26
CA LEU A 75 -23.98 -15.96 0.68
C LEU A 75 -24.34 -16.79 -0.54
N LEU A 76 -23.38 -17.13 -1.41
CA LEU A 76 -23.69 -17.89 -2.63
C LEU A 76 -24.18 -19.31 -2.31
N PRO A 77 -23.52 -20.10 -1.43
CA PRO A 77 -24.07 -21.37 -0.97
C PRO A 77 -25.45 -21.22 -0.32
N ALA A 78 -25.60 -20.26 0.59
CA ALA A 78 -26.87 -20.03 1.28
C ALA A 78 -28.02 -19.76 0.31
N LEU A 79 -27.79 -18.91 -0.70
CA LEU A 79 -28.76 -18.60 -1.75
C LEU A 79 -29.08 -19.82 -2.62
N LEU A 80 -28.07 -20.60 -3.03
CA LEU A 80 -28.29 -21.78 -3.88
C LEU A 80 -29.06 -22.89 -3.13
N TYR A 81 -28.70 -23.15 -1.86
CA TYR A 81 -29.41 -24.12 -1.03
C TYR A 81 -30.84 -23.70 -0.77
N ALA A 82 -31.04 -22.42 -0.49
CA ALA A 82 -32.36 -21.84 -0.44
C ALA A 82 -33.13 -22.12 -1.74
N THR A 83 -32.65 -21.72 -2.92
CA THR A 83 -33.37 -21.98 -4.19
C THR A 83 -33.65 -23.46 -4.45
N ALA A 84 -32.77 -24.37 -4.04
CA ALA A 84 -33.00 -25.81 -4.14
C ALA A 84 -34.17 -26.28 -3.24
N LEU A 85 -34.27 -25.76 -2.01
CA LEU A 85 -35.40 -26.04 -1.11
C LEU A 85 -36.75 -25.52 -1.64
N ALA A 86 -36.74 -24.52 -2.53
CA ALA A 86 -37.95 -23.99 -3.19
C ALA A 86 -38.39 -24.86 -4.39
N GLY A 87 -37.66 -25.93 -4.70
CA GLY A 87 -37.93 -26.79 -5.85
C GLY A 87 -37.30 -26.29 -7.16
N GLY A 88 -36.37 -25.33 -7.12
CA GLY A 88 -35.69 -24.84 -8.32
C GLY A 88 -34.79 -25.90 -8.96
N PHE A 89 -34.04 -26.64 -8.15
CA PHE A 89 -33.16 -27.72 -8.61
C PHE A 89 -32.80 -28.68 -7.46
N GLY A 90 -32.26 -29.86 -7.81
CA GLY A 90 -31.83 -30.86 -6.82
C GLY A 90 -30.66 -30.39 -5.96
N PRO A 91 -30.50 -30.93 -4.73
CA PRO A 91 -29.50 -30.47 -3.76
C PRO A 91 -28.05 -30.76 -4.17
N TRP A 92 -27.80 -31.63 -5.15
CA TRP A 92 -26.45 -31.95 -5.59
C TRP A 92 -25.77 -30.77 -6.31
N ILE A 93 -26.52 -29.91 -7.01
CA ILE A 93 -25.99 -28.71 -7.67
C ILE A 93 -25.40 -27.71 -6.66
N PRO A 94 -26.17 -27.24 -5.64
CA PRO A 94 -25.61 -26.35 -4.63
C PRO A 94 -24.44 -27.00 -3.87
N SER A 95 -24.45 -28.31 -3.63
CA SER A 95 -23.31 -28.99 -2.99
C SER A 95 -22.04 -28.94 -3.83
N VAL A 96 -22.11 -29.25 -5.13
CA VAL A 96 -20.95 -29.22 -6.03
C VAL A 96 -20.42 -27.78 -6.17
N VAL A 97 -21.31 -26.81 -6.44
CA VAL A 97 -20.92 -25.40 -6.59
C VAL A 97 -20.30 -24.86 -5.30
N SER A 98 -20.88 -25.19 -4.13
CA SER A 98 -20.33 -24.77 -2.85
C SER A 98 -18.96 -25.41 -2.56
N CYS A 99 -18.76 -26.68 -2.95
CA CYS A 99 -17.49 -27.36 -2.78
C CYS A 99 -16.39 -26.73 -3.65
N VAL A 100 -16.67 -26.51 -4.94
CA VAL A 100 -15.74 -25.83 -5.86
C VAL A 100 -15.47 -24.40 -5.40
N GLY A 101 -16.53 -23.66 -5.03
CA GLY A 101 -16.42 -22.31 -4.49
C GLY A 101 -15.59 -22.25 -3.20
N ALA A 102 -15.70 -23.27 -2.33
CA ALA A 102 -14.90 -23.37 -1.13
C ALA A 102 -13.41 -23.59 -1.43
N VAL A 103 -13.07 -24.46 -2.38
CA VAL A 103 -11.68 -24.70 -2.79
C VAL A 103 -11.08 -23.45 -3.44
N VAL A 104 -11.75 -22.88 -4.44
CA VAL A 104 -11.28 -21.67 -5.14
C VAL A 104 -11.20 -20.49 -4.20
N GLY A 105 -12.23 -20.29 -3.38
CA GLY A 105 -12.29 -19.23 -2.38
C GLY A 105 -11.18 -19.35 -1.33
N SER A 106 -10.88 -20.56 -0.85
CA SER A 106 -9.78 -20.78 0.11
C SER A 106 -8.42 -20.43 -0.48
N ILE A 107 -8.15 -20.82 -1.73
CA ILE A 107 -6.91 -20.45 -2.43
C ILE A 107 -6.82 -18.93 -2.63
N ALA A 108 -7.94 -18.29 -2.97
CA ALA A 108 -8.00 -16.85 -3.15
C ALA A 108 -7.78 -16.10 -1.81
N LEU A 109 -8.38 -16.57 -0.72
CA LEU A 109 -8.18 -16.02 0.63
C LEU A 109 -6.72 -16.14 1.08
N TRP A 110 -6.09 -17.29 0.85
CA TRP A 110 -4.68 -17.50 1.19
C TRP A 110 -3.77 -16.51 0.45
N ARG A 111 -3.95 -16.37 -0.87
CA ARG A 111 -3.18 -15.39 -1.66
C ARG A 111 -3.45 -13.95 -1.24
N CYS A 112 -4.70 -13.62 -0.89
CA CYS A 112 -5.06 -12.29 -0.43
C CYS A 112 -4.42 -11.99 0.93
N HIS A 113 -4.40 -12.97 1.84
CA HIS A 113 -3.72 -12.86 3.13
C HIS A 113 -2.21 -12.59 2.97
N ASP A 114 -1.54 -13.31 2.07
CA ASP A 114 -0.11 -13.10 1.79
C ASP A 114 0.16 -11.69 1.25
N ARG A 115 -0.69 -11.21 0.33
CA ARG A 115 -0.62 -9.84 -0.20
C ARG A 115 -0.83 -8.79 0.87
N LEU A 116 -1.88 -8.94 1.69
CA LEU A 116 -2.16 -8.05 2.82
C LEU A 116 -0.97 -7.96 3.78
N SER A 117 -0.38 -9.11 4.12
CA SER A 117 0.82 -9.16 4.95
C SER A 117 2.00 -8.46 4.30
N SER A 118 2.22 -8.65 2.99
CA SER A 118 3.29 -7.99 2.23
C SER A 118 3.10 -6.47 2.13
N PHE A 119 1.91 -6.00 1.76
CA PHE A 119 1.61 -4.57 1.67
C PHE A 119 1.66 -3.91 3.05
N GLY A 120 1.16 -4.57 4.09
CA GLY A 120 1.27 -4.08 5.46
C GLY A 120 2.72 -3.89 5.92
N LEU A 121 3.62 -4.80 5.53
CA LEU A 121 5.05 -4.67 5.82
C LEU A 121 5.70 -3.52 5.03
N GLY A 122 5.35 -3.36 3.76
CA GLY A 122 5.81 -2.23 2.94
C GLY A 122 5.38 -0.90 3.55
N TYR A 123 4.09 -0.77 3.85
CA TYR A 123 3.49 0.42 4.47
C TYR A 123 4.15 0.80 5.80
N ALA A 124 4.38 -0.19 6.67
CA ALA A 124 5.07 0.04 7.94
C ALA A 124 6.52 0.52 7.73
N GLY A 125 7.20 -0.01 6.70
CA GLY A 125 8.53 0.42 6.33
C GLY A 125 8.61 1.86 5.86
N GLU A 126 7.75 2.24 4.91
CA GLU A 126 7.68 3.61 4.39
C GLU A 126 7.40 4.61 5.52
N ARG A 127 6.51 4.27 6.46
CA ARG A 127 6.26 5.10 7.64
C ARG A 127 7.46 5.18 8.56
N ALA A 128 8.15 4.06 8.81
CA ALA A 128 9.36 4.07 9.63
C ALA A 128 10.48 4.92 9.02
N VAL A 129 10.62 4.92 7.69
CA VAL A 129 11.55 5.82 7.00
C VAL A 129 11.11 7.27 7.15
N ALA A 130 9.84 7.58 6.92
CA ALA A 130 9.29 8.92 7.09
C ALA A 130 9.54 9.50 8.49
N ASP A 131 9.39 8.70 9.55
CA ASP A 131 9.69 9.10 10.93
C ASP A 131 11.15 9.54 11.09
N HIS A 132 12.10 8.86 10.41
CA HIS A 132 13.50 9.25 10.40
C HIS A 132 13.78 10.50 9.55
N LEU A 133 12.94 10.82 8.57
CA LEU A 133 13.08 12.02 7.74
C LEU A 133 12.49 13.27 8.40
N GLN A 134 11.54 13.14 9.33
CA GLN A 134 10.88 14.26 10.01
C GLN A 134 11.84 15.33 10.58
N PRO A 135 12.98 14.99 11.23
CA PRO A 135 13.91 15.99 11.74
C PRO A 135 14.50 16.92 10.66
N LEU A 136 14.53 16.49 9.39
CA LEU A 136 15.04 17.30 8.28
C LEU A 136 14.19 18.55 8.06
N GLU A 137 12.88 18.50 8.33
CA GLU A 137 12.02 19.67 8.21
C GLU A 137 12.46 20.81 9.13
N ARG A 138 12.89 20.47 10.35
CA ARG A 138 13.45 21.46 11.31
C ARG A 138 14.79 22.01 10.86
N ALA A 139 15.52 21.27 10.03
CA ALA A 139 16.77 21.69 9.42
C ALA A 139 16.58 22.51 8.12
N GLY A 140 15.34 22.89 7.79
CA GLY A 140 15.02 23.71 6.61
C GLY A 140 14.86 22.92 5.30
N TYR A 141 14.74 21.60 5.38
CA TYR A 141 14.39 20.77 4.24
C TYR A 141 12.87 20.63 4.12
N ARG A 142 12.40 20.18 2.96
CA ARG A 142 11.01 19.75 2.77
C ARG A 142 11.00 18.29 2.37
N VAL A 143 10.14 17.52 3.00
CA VAL A 143 9.95 16.09 2.73
C VAL A 143 8.58 15.93 2.06
N PHE A 144 8.56 15.24 0.93
CA PHE A 144 7.35 14.85 0.21
C PHE A 144 7.29 13.34 0.18
N HIS A 145 6.09 12.78 0.26
CA HIS A 145 5.88 11.34 0.30
C HIS A 145 4.94 10.88 -0.81
N ASP A 146 5.10 9.63 -1.23
CA ASP A 146 4.31 8.99 -2.29
C ASP A 146 4.20 9.88 -3.54
N VAL A 147 5.32 10.46 -3.96
CA VAL A 147 5.40 11.50 -5.00
C VAL A 147 5.05 10.90 -6.35
N PRO A 148 3.97 11.34 -7.02
CA PRO A 148 3.59 10.81 -8.32
C PRO A 148 4.58 11.22 -9.41
N VAL A 149 5.13 10.23 -10.12
CA VAL A 149 6.03 10.43 -11.26
C VAL A 149 5.64 9.49 -12.39
N ALA A 150 5.11 10.05 -13.48
CA ALA A 150 4.57 9.31 -14.61
C ALA A 150 3.51 8.27 -14.17
N SER A 151 3.81 6.96 -14.29
CA SER A 151 2.89 5.85 -13.99
C SER A 151 3.13 5.16 -12.64
N PHE A 152 4.05 5.69 -11.83
CA PHE A 152 4.40 5.14 -10.52
C PHE A 152 4.64 6.28 -9.51
N ASN A 153 4.96 5.92 -8.27
CA ASN A 153 5.26 6.88 -7.21
C ASN A 153 6.66 6.63 -6.64
N ILE A 154 7.32 7.71 -6.22
CA ILE A 154 8.56 7.64 -5.43
C ILE A 154 8.17 7.73 -3.96
N ASP A 155 8.61 6.78 -3.14
CA ASP A 155 8.19 6.69 -1.73
C ASP A 155 8.43 8.00 -0.98
N HIS A 156 9.66 8.56 -1.07
CA HIS A 156 9.96 9.87 -0.49
C HIS A 156 10.89 10.71 -1.37
N VAL A 157 10.66 12.02 -1.38
CA VAL A 157 11.55 13.02 -1.97
C VAL A 157 11.90 14.06 -0.92
N VAL A 158 13.19 14.28 -0.71
CA VAL A 158 13.69 15.35 0.16
C VAL A 158 14.32 16.43 -0.71
N VAL A 159 13.97 17.69 -0.44
CA VAL A 159 14.55 18.86 -1.10
C VAL A 159 15.07 19.85 -0.07
N GLY A 160 16.28 20.37 -0.29
CA GLY A 160 16.87 21.43 0.52
C GLY A 160 18.18 21.95 -0.05
N PRO A 161 18.95 22.72 0.74
CA PRO A 161 20.17 23.38 0.26
C PRO A 161 21.22 22.41 -0.31
N THR A 162 21.28 21.20 0.22
CA THR A 162 22.26 20.17 -0.16
C THR A 162 21.86 19.34 -1.38
N GLY A 163 20.68 19.56 -1.94
CA GLY A 163 20.24 18.88 -3.17
C GLY A 163 18.81 18.36 -3.11
N LEU A 164 18.52 17.50 -4.09
CA LEU A 164 17.32 16.67 -4.14
C LEU A 164 17.69 15.20 -3.94
N PHE A 165 16.87 14.50 -3.16
CA PHE A 165 17.09 13.10 -2.84
C PHE A 165 15.81 12.30 -3.11
N ALA A 166 15.87 11.34 -4.02
CA ALA A 166 14.81 10.36 -4.24
C ALA A 166 15.12 9.12 -3.40
N ILE A 167 14.20 8.75 -2.50
CA ILE A 167 14.38 7.69 -1.53
C ILE A 167 13.36 6.59 -1.82
N GLU A 168 13.86 5.40 -2.16
CA GLU A 168 13.09 4.16 -2.25
C GLU A 168 13.18 3.42 -0.91
N THR A 169 12.07 2.86 -0.43
CA THR A 169 12.02 2.08 0.80
C THR A 169 11.83 0.61 0.50
N LYS A 170 12.76 -0.24 0.95
CA LYS A 170 12.62 -1.70 0.83
C LYS A 170 12.63 -2.40 2.18
N THR A 171 11.45 -2.86 2.58
CA THR A 171 11.30 -3.66 3.80
C THR A 171 11.35 -5.15 3.46
N ARG A 172 12.19 -5.89 4.17
CA ARG A 172 12.32 -7.33 4.00
C ARG A 172 12.16 -8.04 5.33
N ARG A 173 11.39 -9.13 5.34
CA ARG A 173 11.28 -10.02 6.50
C ARG A 173 12.61 -10.70 6.75
N THR A 174 12.96 -10.78 8.02
CA THR A 174 14.13 -11.51 8.50
C THR A 174 13.70 -12.96 8.79
N PRO A 175 14.43 -14.00 8.30
CA PRO A 175 14.13 -15.39 8.64
C PRO A 175 14.15 -15.63 10.16
N ALA A 176 13.52 -16.67 10.67
CA ALA A 176 13.67 -17.01 12.09
C ALA A 176 14.97 -17.81 12.30
N GLY A 177 15.77 -17.47 13.33
CA GLY A 177 16.65 -18.44 13.98
C GLY A 177 18.15 -18.46 13.64
N SER A 178 18.72 -17.60 12.78
CA SER A 178 20.19 -17.57 12.56
C SER A 178 20.92 -16.47 13.37
N PRO A 179 22.21 -16.64 13.73
CA PRO A 179 23.00 -15.59 14.40
C PRO A 179 23.21 -14.33 13.55
N GLU A 180 23.45 -14.47 12.24
CA GLU A 180 23.54 -13.33 11.29
C GLU A 180 22.20 -12.58 11.19
N THR A 181 21.11 -13.34 11.22
CA THR A 181 19.73 -12.84 11.27
C THR A 181 19.45 -12.05 12.57
N ARG A 182 20.11 -12.38 13.70
CA ARG A 182 20.00 -11.58 14.95
C ARG A 182 20.68 -10.22 14.83
N ARG A 183 21.78 -10.12 14.06
CA ARG A 183 22.46 -8.84 13.81
C ARG A 183 21.75 -7.98 12.77
N ARG A 184 20.86 -8.58 11.96
CA ARG A 184 20.11 -7.93 10.86
C ARG A 184 21.04 -7.10 9.98
N THR A 185 22.20 -7.64 9.66
CA THR A 185 23.20 -6.96 8.83
C THR A 185 23.06 -7.38 7.37
N VAL A 186 23.16 -6.42 6.46
CA VAL A 186 23.31 -6.66 5.02
C VAL A 186 24.57 -5.96 4.52
N GLU A 187 25.23 -6.57 3.54
CA GLU A 187 26.37 -5.95 2.87
C GLU A 187 25.93 -5.44 1.50
N PHE A 188 26.37 -4.24 1.15
CA PHE A 188 26.21 -3.69 -0.18
C PHE A 188 27.58 -3.48 -0.80
N ASP A 189 27.89 -4.18 -1.90
CA ASP A 189 29.20 -4.19 -2.55
C ASP A 189 29.34 -3.14 -3.68
N GLY A 190 28.34 -2.27 -3.84
CA GLY A 190 28.24 -1.30 -4.93
C GLY A 190 27.40 -1.77 -6.12
N GLN A 191 27.12 -3.07 -6.23
CA GLN A 191 26.31 -3.66 -7.31
C GLN A 191 25.11 -4.47 -6.81
N LEU A 192 25.29 -5.27 -5.75
CA LEU A 192 24.33 -6.21 -5.19
C LEU A 192 24.19 -6.02 -3.68
N ILE A 193 22.98 -6.28 -3.18
CA ILE A 193 22.72 -6.37 -1.74
C ILE A 193 22.80 -7.83 -1.33
N HIS A 194 23.72 -8.15 -0.43
CA HIS A 194 23.87 -9.48 0.15
C HIS A 194 23.08 -9.56 1.45
N TYR A 195 21.96 -10.27 1.38
CA TYR A 195 21.15 -10.65 2.53
C TYR A 195 21.58 -12.03 3.05
N PRO A 196 21.22 -12.40 4.29
CA PRO A 196 21.40 -13.77 4.76
C PRO A 196 20.71 -14.78 3.83
N GLY A 197 21.51 -15.57 3.11
CA GLY A 197 21.05 -16.63 2.21
C GLY A 197 20.53 -16.20 0.83
N SER A 198 20.63 -14.92 0.45
CA SER A 198 20.25 -14.48 -0.91
C SER A 198 20.89 -13.15 -1.28
N SER A 199 21.01 -12.85 -2.56
CA SER A 199 21.47 -11.54 -3.04
C SER A 199 20.60 -11.06 -4.18
N ASP A 200 20.34 -9.76 -4.24
CA ASP A 200 19.56 -9.16 -5.32
C ASP A 200 19.95 -7.69 -5.57
N ARG A 201 19.55 -7.18 -6.74
CA ARG A 201 19.70 -5.78 -7.15
C ARG A 201 18.37 -5.03 -7.25
N TYR A 202 17.25 -5.69 -6.94
CA TYR A 202 15.93 -5.19 -7.33
C TYR A 202 15.63 -3.80 -6.73
N GLY A 203 15.92 -3.62 -5.44
CA GLY A 203 15.75 -2.31 -4.79
C GLY A 203 16.72 -1.24 -5.30
N ILE A 204 17.93 -1.62 -5.71
CA ILE A 204 18.93 -0.69 -6.27
C ILE A 204 18.42 -0.17 -7.63
N ASP A 205 17.95 -1.08 -8.49
CA ASP A 205 17.40 -0.71 -9.80
C ASP A 205 16.17 0.20 -9.66
N GLN A 206 15.32 -0.04 -8.64
CA GLN A 206 14.21 0.86 -8.32
C GLN A 206 14.70 2.25 -7.90
N ALA A 207 15.66 2.34 -6.99
CA ALA A 207 16.20 3.63 -6.53
C ALA A 207 16.85 4.43 -7.67
N ILE A 208 17.55 3.76 -8.59
CA ILE A 208 18.10 4.36 -9.82
C ILE A 208 16.97 4.91 -10.71
N ARG A 209 15.95 4.08 -11.00
CA ARG A 209 14.80 4.51 -11.81
C ARG A 209 14.06 5.69 -11.19
N ASN A 210 13.86 5.69 -9.87
CA ASN A 210 13.18 6.77 -9.16
C ASN A 210 13.99 8.08 -9.26
N ARG A 211 15.30 8.01 -9.04
CA ARG A 211 16.21 9.15 -9.22
C ARG A 211 16.09 9.72 -10.63
N ASP A 212 16.20 8.88 -11.65
CA ASP A 212 16.22 9.32 -13.05
C ASP A 212 14.87 9.84 -13.51
N ALA A 213 13.78 9.23 -13.06
CA ALA A 213 12.42 9.72 -13.34
C ALA A 213 12.17 11.08 -12.68
N LEU A 214 12.64 11.29 -11.44
CA LEU A 214 12.56 12.61 -10.81
C LEU A 214 13.39 13.65 -11.57
N ARG A 215 14.60 13.31 -12.02
CA ARG A 215 15.41 14.21 -12.86
C ARG A 215 14.70 14.57 -14.15
N ALA A 216 14.13 13.59 -14.85
CA ALA A 216 13.37 13.80 -16.08
C ALA A 216 12.16 14.70 -15.85
N LEU A 217 11.39 14.46 -14.78
CA LEU A 217 10.25 15.29 -14.39
C LEU A 217 10.66 16.74 -14.13
N LEU A 218 11.74 16.96 -13.38
CA LEU A 218 12.24 18.31 -13.09
C LEU A 218 12.74 19.01 -14.35
N HIS A 219 13.42 18.30 -15.23
CA HIS A 219 13.86 18.83 -16.52
C HIS A 219 12.66 19.26 -17.37
N GLU A 220 11.65 18.40 -17.51
CA GLU A 220 10.43 18.68 -18.26
C GLU A 220 9.65 19.89 -17.70
N ARG A 221 9.51 19.97 -16.38
CA ARG A 221 8.64 20.97 -15.72
C ARG A 221 9.33 22.30 -15.45
N LEU A 222 10.65 22.30 -15.23
CA LEU A 222 11.40 23.48 -14.81
C LEU A 222 12.42 23.97 -15.84
N ALA A 223 12.61 23.21 -16.94
CA ALA A 223 13.63 23.46 -17.96
C ALA A 223 15.05 23.58 -17.38
N ALA A 224 15.35 22.77 -16.36
CA ALA A 224 16.62 22.80 -15.64
C ALA A 224 17.13 21.39 -15.34
N GLU A 225 18.43 21.18 -15.55
CA GLU A 225 19.11 19.94 -15.16
C GLU A 225 19.55 20.02 -13.70
N LEU A 226 18.68 19.55 -12.81
CA LEU A 226 18.98 19.52 -11.38
C LEU A 226 19.58 18.16 -10.97
N PRO A 227 20.67 18.15 -10.19
CA PRO A 227 21.21 16.91 -9.67
C PRO A 227 20.25 16.31 -8.63
N VAL A 228 19.92 15.03 -8.81
CA VAL A 228 19.14 14.24 -7.86
C VAL A 228 19.99 13.05 -7.43
N SER A 229 20.10 12.83 -6.13
CA SER A 229 20.73 11.64 -5.56
C SER A 229 19.67 10.56 -5.28
N GLY A 230 19.98 9.31 -5.63
CA GLY A 230 19.14 8.16 -5.29
C GLY A 230 19.61 7.52 -3.99
N ILE A 231 18.66 7.17 -3.12
CA ILE A 231 18.90 6.47 -1.85
C ILE A 231 17.95 5.27 -1.78
N LEU A 232 18.48 4.11 -1.44
CA LEU A 232 17.69 2.94 -1.05
C LEU A 232 17.75 2.78 0.47
N ALA A 233 16.61 2.95 1.12
CA ALA A 233 16.44 2.80 2.55
C ALA A 233 16.01 1.37 2.89
N LEU A 234 16.74 0.71 3.79
CA LEU A 234 16.44 -0.65 4.27
C LEU A 234 16.02 -0.63 5.75
N PRO A 235 14.75 -0.29 6.08
CA PRO A 235 14.29 -0.26 7.46
C PRO A 235 14.42 -1.61 8.15
N GLY A 236 14.94 -1.59 9.38
CA GLY A 236 15.16 -2.79 10.18
C GLY A 236 16.46 -3.55 9.88
N TRP A 237 17.25 -3.11 8.90
CA TRP A 237 18.54 -3.69 8.55
C TRP A 237 19.68 -2.70 8.81
N PHE A 238 20.80 -3.21 9.35
CA PHE A 238 22.07 -2.50 9.43
C PHE A 238 22.84 -2.72 8.13
N VAL A 239 23.09 -1.65 7.37
CA VAL A 239 23.75 -1.76 6.06
C VAL A 239 25.22 -1.42 6.19
N VAL A 240 26.08 -2.33 5.72
CA VAL A 240 27.51 -2.08 5.54
C VAL A 240 27.77 -1.83 4.06
N GLU A 241 27.96 -0.56 3.71
CA GLU A 241 28.28 -0.12 2.35
C GLU A 241 29.78 -0.25 2.09
N LYS A 242 30.16 -1.03 1.08
CA LYS A 242 31.53 -1.30 0.65
C LYS A 242 31.71 -0.76 -0.77
N GLY A 243 32.26 0.44 -0.91
CA GLY A 243 32.68 0.99 -2.21
C GLY A 243 31.83 2.14 -2.73
N LEU A 244 32.16 2.58 -3.95
CA LEU A 244 31.44 3.61 -4.69
C LEU A 244 30.27 2.98 -5.43
N ALA A 245 29.12 3.64 -5.39
CA ALA A 245 27.89 3.16 -6.00
C ALA A 245 27.14 4.29 -6.69
N GLU A 246 26.29 3.91 -7.65
CA GLU A 246 25.42 4.83 -8.38
C GLU A 246 24.31 5.44 -7.51
N VAL A 247 23.88 4.71 -6.50
CA VAL A 247 22.93 5.14 -5.47
C VAL A 247 23.44 4.69 -4.10
N ARG A 248 23.06 5.39 -3.04
CA ARG A 248 23.42 5.03 -1.67
C ARG A 248 22.47 3.99 -1.13
N VAL A 249 22.96 2.95 -0.45
CA VAL A 249 22.11 1.97 0.25
C VAL A 249 22.40 2.07 1.74
N MET A 250 21.37 2.32 2.55
CA MET A 250 21.60 2.53 3.98
C MET A 250 20.40 2.26 4.88
N SER A 251 20.70 2.17 6.18
CA SER A 251 19.69 2.17 7.24
C SER A 251 19.05 3.57 7.35
N PRO A 252 17.72 3.68 7.59
CA PRO A 252 17.02 4.97 7.58
C PRO A 252 17.57 6.00 8.57
N GLN A 253 18.13 5.53 9.69
CA GLN A 253 18.71 6.39 10.74
C GLN A 253 19.90 7.22 10.24
N MET A 254 20.58 6.77 9.18
CA MET A 254 21.76 7.42 8.62
C MET A 254 21.42 8.46 7.55
N ILE A 255 20.19 8.43 7.02
CA ILE A 255 19.77 9.30 5.90
C ILE A 255 19.82 10.79 6.28
N PRO A 256 19.32 11.23 7.45
CA PRO A 256 19.36 12.65 7.79
C PRO A 256 20.77 13.22 7.88
N ALA A 257 21.70 12.45 8.45
CA ALA A 257 23.11 12.82 8.51
C ALA A 257 23.69 12.95 7.09
N LEU A 258 23.48 11.95 6.22
CA LEU A 258 23.95 11.99 4.83
C LEU A 258 23.46 13.27 4.11
N ILE A 259 22.15 13.56 4.21
CA ILE A 259 21.52 14.67 3.51
C ILE A 259 22.07 16.01 4.03
N THR A 260 22.19 16.17 5.35
CA THR A 260 22.60 17.45 5.96
C THR A 260 24.10 17.74 5.83
N THR A 261 24.94 16.71 5.75
CA THR A 261 26.40 16.88 5.59
C THR A 261 26.86 16.96 4.14
N ALA A 262 25.99 16.68 3.17
CA ALA A 262 26.33 16.78 1.76
C ALA A 262 26.63 18.25 1.38
N SER A 263 27.51 18.44 0.39
CA SER A 263 27.80 19.78 -0.13
C SER A 263 26.55 20.41 -0.76
N PRO A 264 26.36 21.74 -0.65
CA PRO A 264 25.29 22.45 -1.36
C PRO A 264 25.31 22.13 -2.86
N ALA A 265 24.21 21.60 -3.38
CA ALA A 265 24.10 21.16 -4.77
C ALA A 265 22.89 21.75 -5.52
N LEU A 266 21.92 22.33 -4.80
CA LEU A 266 20.73 22.95 -5.39
C LEU A 266 20.89 24.48 -5.44
N PRO A 267 20.82 25.13 -6.61
CA PRO A 267 20.85 26.59 -6.67
C PRO A 267 19.62 27.18 -5.96
N ARG A 268 19.83 28.24 -5.17
CA ARG A 268 18.82 28.80 -4.25
C ARG A 268 17.52 29.22 -4.94
N GLU A 269 17.59 29.61 -6.22
CA GLU A 269 16.44 30.00 -7.03
C GLU A 269 15.49 28.84 -7.37
N PHE A 270 16.01 27.61 -7.43
CA PHE A 270 15.20 26.44 -7.79
C PHE A 270 14.48 25.84 -6.58
N LEU A 271 14.98 26.04 -5.36
CA LEU A 271 14.37 25.50 -4.14
C LEU A 271 12.85 25.82 -4.03
N PRO A 272 12.39 27.08 -4.11
CA PRO A 272 10.96 27.38 -4.03
C PRO A 272 10.16 26.83 -5.23
N ARG A 273 10.75 26.79 -6.42
CA ARG A 273 10.10 26.26 -7.64
C ARG A 273 9.87 24.74 -7.54
N VAL A 274 10.88 24.00 -7.08
CA VAL A 274 10.80 22.56 -6.82
C VAL A 274 9.78 22.26 -5.73
N VAL A 275 9.84 22.98 -4.61
CA VAL A 275 8.89 22.80 -3.49
C VAL A 275 7.45 23.02 -3.94
N THR A 276 7.20 24.05 -4.76
CA THR A 276 5.86 24.33 -5.30
C THR A 276 5.40 23.20 -6.22
N LEU A 277 6.23 22.79 -7.19
CA LEU A 277 5.91 21.70 -8.11
C LEU A 277 5.59 20.38 -7.36
N LEU A 278 6.43 20.01 -6.39
CA LEU A 278 6.21 18.79 -5.60
C LEU A 278 4.97 18.90 -4.71
N SER A 279 4.68 20.08 -4.15
CA SER A 279 3.47 20.34 -3.39
C SER A 279 2.22 20.15 -4.25
N ASP A 280 2.22 20.67 -5.48
CA ASP A 280 1.10 20.51 -6.40
C ASP A 280 0.88 19.04 -6.79
N LEU A 281 1.97 18.33 -7.12
CA LEU A 281 1.91 16.91 -7.46
C LEU A 281 1.45 16.02 -6.30
N CYS A 282 1.83 16.37 -5.07
CA CYS A 282 1.47 15.61 -3.87
C CYS A 282 0.17 16.09 -3.24
N SER A 283 -0.48 17.11 -3.79
CA SER A 283 -1.76 17.60 -3.28
C SER A 283 -2.88 16.60 -3.59
N MET A 284 -3.65 16.25 -2.56
CA MET A 284 -4.84 15.41 -2.66
C MET A 284 -6.06 16.20 -2.24
N SER A 285 -7.09 16.16 -3.08
CA SER A 285 -8.43 16.61 -2.69
C SER A 285 -9.03 15.61 -1.69
N LEU A 286 -9.64 16.13 -0.63
CA LEU A 286 -10.44 15.35 0.31
C LEU A 286 -11.88 15.12 -0.19
N GLU A 287 -12.22 15.61 -1.38
CA GLU A 287 -13.49 15.28 -2.02
C GLU A 287 -13.48 13.83 -2.53
N PRO A 288 -14.51 13.02 -2.24
CA PRO A 288 -14.65 11.72 -2.87
C PRO A 288 -14.77 11.90 -4.39
N PRO A 289 -14.28 10.93 -5.19
CA PRO A 289 -14.46 10.97 -6.64
C PRO A 289 -15.96 11.12 -6.95
N LYS A 290 -16.29 12.01 -7.89
CA LYS A 290 -17.65 12.09 -8.43
C LYS A 290 -18.00 10.71 -8.95
N ALA A 291 -19.13 10.17 -8.50
CA ALA A 291 -19.68 8.97 -9.11
C ALA A 291 -20.17 9.37 -10.50
N ASP A 292 -19.40 8.97 -11.53
CA ASP A 292 -19.85 8.94 -12.92
C ASP A 292 -20.77 7.73 -13.16
#